data_AF-A0A3B9US69-F1
#
_entry.id   AF-A0A3B9US69-F1
#
_cell.length_a   1.000
_cell.length_b   1.000
_cell.length_c   1.000
_cell.angle_alpha   90.00
_cell.angle_beta   90.00
_cell.angle_gamma   90.00
#
_symmetry.space_group_name_H-M   'P 1'
#
loop_
_entity.id
_entity.type
_entity.pdbx_description
1 polymer ?
#
loop_
_entity_poly.entity_id
_entity_poly.type
_entity_poly.pdbx_seq_one_letter_code
_entity_poly.pdbx_strand_id
1 'polypeptide(L)'
;IQLTQNLGIELQQVKRGKHKEGIYHIQHINAFHSKLKKWMDRFNGVATKYLANYMYWFKWLEIFNTEKDTIKSKNLFVQSHTSHTDTKLKDFRVREPIYV
;
A
#
# COMPACT_ATOMS: atom_id res chain seq x y z
N ILE A 1 -13.88 -11.64 14.73
CA ILE A 1 -12.71 -12.34 15.31
C ILE A 1 -12.30 -13.56 14.47
N GLN A 2 -13.24 -14.33 13.91
CA GLN A 2 -12.95 -15.45 12.98
C GLN A 2 -12.06 -15.05 11.77
N LEU A 3 -12.28 -13.88 11.17
CA LEU A 3 -11.45 -13.37 10.07
C LEU A 3 -9.96 -13.25 10.45
N THR A 4 -9.69 -12.80 11.67
CA THR A 4 -8.32 -12.59 12.15
C THR A 4 -7.60 -13.92 12.41
N GLN A 5 -8.34 -14.91 12.91
CA GLN A 5 -7.86 -16.28 13.11
C GLN A 5 -7.53 -16.96 11.77
N ASN A 6 -8.36 -16.76 10.75
CA ASN A 6 -8.14 -17.32 9.41
C ASN A 6 -6.92 -16.71 8.70
N LEU A 7 -6.61 -15.44 8.95
CA LEU A 7 -5.49 -14.73 8.31
C LEU A 7 -4.20 -14.78 9.13
N GLY A 8 -4.24 -15.21 10.39
CA GLY A 8 -3.08 -15.23 11.29
C GLY A 8 -2.54 -13.84 11.63
N ILE A 9 -3.41 -12.83 11.71
CA ILE A 9 -3.03 -11.44 11.95
C ILE A 9 -3.41 -11.03 13.39
N GLU A 10 -2.73 -10.05 13.95
CA GLU A 10 -3.13 -9.42 15.22
C GLU A 10 -4.20 -8.34 15.01
N LEU A 11 -5.25 -8.34 15.83
CA LEU A 11 -6.34 -7.39 15.72
C LEU A 11 -6.12 -6.17 16.63
N GLN A 12 -5.76 -5.04 16.04
CA GLN A 12 -5.71 -3.76 16.75
C GLN A 12 -7.06 -3.03 16.65
N GLN A 13 -7.67 -2.73 17.80
CA GLN A 13 -8.94 -1.99 17.87
C GLN A 13 -8.78 -0.69 18.65
N VAL A 14 -9.33 0.40 18.11
CA VAL A 14 -9.42 1.68 18.84
C VAL A 14 -10.66 1.63 19.73
N LYS A 15 -10.48 1.90 21.02
CA LYS A 15 -11.59 1.88 22.00
C LYS A 15 -12.66 2.93 21.65
N ARG A 16 -13.92 2.61 21.94
CA ARG A 16 -15.05 3.53 21.72
C ARG A 16 -14.82 4.86 22.45
N GLY A 17 -15.14 5.96 21.80
CA GLY A 17 -14.90 7.32 22.33
C GLY A 17 -13.45 7.81 22.20
N LYS A 18 -12.52 6.97 21.71
CA LYS A 18 -11.16 7.37 21.37
C LYS A 18 -10.96 7.38 19.86
N HIS A 19 -10.04 8.22 19.40
CA HIS A 19 -9.67 8.32 17.97
C HIS A 19 -8.26 7.77 17.67
N LYS A 20 -7.50 7.39 18.70
CA LYS A 20 -6.13 6.92 18.60
C LYS A 20 -5.88 5.84 19.65
N GLU A 21 -5.11 4.81 19.27
CA GLU A 21 -4.56 3.80 20.16
C GLU A 21 -3.08 3.58 19.78
N GLY A 22 -2.14 4.02 20.63
CA GLY A 22 -0.71 3.97 20.30
C GLY A 22 -0.37 4.78 19.05
N ILE A 23 0.28 4.17 18.06
CA ILE A 23 0.60 4.80 16.76
C ILE A 23 -0.59 4.82 15.78
N TYR A 24 -1.67 4.11 16.10
CA TYR A 24 -2.80 3.92 15.19
C TYR A 24 -3.87 4.99 15.39
N HIS A 25 -4.19 5.73 14.33
CA HIS A 25 -5.18 6.80 14.35
C HIS A 25 -6.34 6.48 13.40
N ILE A 26 -7.57 6.38 13.94
CA ILE A 26 -8.73 5.96 13.13
C ILE A 26 -9.04 6.94 12.00
N GLN A 27 -8.76 8.24 12.21
CA GLN A 27 -8.98 9.25 11.17
C GLN A 27 -8.05 9.08 9.96
N HIS A 28 -6.84 8.53 10.13
CA HIS A 28 -5.98 8.22 8.98
C HIS A 28 -6.60 7.13 8.11
N ILE A 29 -7.15 6.09 8.74
CA ILE A 29 -7.85 4.99 8.05
C ILE A 29 -9.12 5.52 7.36
N ASN A 30 -9.90 6.35 8.06
CA ASN A 30 -11.10 6.96 7.50
C ASN A 30 -10.78 7.87 6.30
N ALA A 31 -9.71 8.67 6.39
CA ALA A 31 -9.25 9.51 5.29
C ALA A 31 -8.80 8.66 4.09
N PHE A 32 -8.03 7.60 4.33
CA PHE A 32 -7.59 6.65 3.30
C PHE A 32 -8.80 5.99 2.61
N HIS A 33 -9.77 5.48 3.37
CA HIS A 33 -11.01 4.91 2.83
C HIS A 33 -11.82 5.93 2.02
N SER A 34 -11.94 7.18 2.50
CA SER A 34 -12.66 8.23 1.78
C SER A 34 -12.00 8.54 0.43
N LYS A 35 -10.68 8.63 0.38
CA LYS A 35 -9.91 8.82 -0.86
C LYS A 35 -10.07 7.65 -1.82
N LEU A 36 -9.97 6.41 -1.32
CA LEU A 36 -10.16 5.21 -2.14
C LEU A 36 -11.56 5.20 -2.77
N LYS A 37 -12.60 5.48 -1.97
CA LYS A 37 -13.97 5.56 -2.47
C LYS A 37 -14.10 6.58 -3.60
N LYS A 38 -13.67 7.83 -3.37
CA LYS A 38 -13.70 8.89 -4.39
C LYS A 38 -12.91 8.53 -5.64
N TRP A 39 -11.78 7.85 -5.48
CA TRP A 39 -10.95 7.41 -6.60
C TRP A 39 -11.64 6.31 -7.42
N MET A 40 -12.34 5.40 -6.74
CA MET A 40 -13.11 4.31 -7.35
C MET A 40 -14.40 4.78 -8.04
N ASP A 41 -15.05 5.84 -7.53
CA ASP A 41 -16.30 6.40 -8.08
C ASP A 41 -16.18 6.83 -9.56
N ARG A 42 -14.95 6.99 -10.07
CA ARG A 42 -14.68 7.33 -11.48
C ARG A 42 -14.83 6.14 -12.44
N PHE A 43 -14.91 4.92 -11.93
CA PHE A 43 -14.98 3.70 -12.74
C PHE A 43 -16.39 3.10 -12.68
N ASN A 44 -17.10 3.08 -13.81
CA ASN A 44 -18.46 2.55 -13.93
C ASN A 44 -18.46 1.02 -14.14
N GLY A 45 -18.00 0.28 -13.13
CA GLY A 45 -17.94 -1.19 -13.14
C GLY A 45 -16.51 -1.70 -13.29
N VAL A 46 -15.93 -2.11 -12.15
CA VAL A 46 -14.63 -2.78 -12.11
C VAL A 46 -14.86 -4.27 -12.01
N ALA A 47 -14.40 -5.02 -13.03
CA ALA A 47 -14.43 -6.47 -12.96
C ALA A 47 -13.58 -6.95 -11.77
N THR A 48 -14.14 -7.80 -10.92
CA THR A 48 -13.46 -8.33 -9.72
C THR A 48 -12.11 -8.96 -10.03
N LYS A 49 -11.94 -9.55 -11.23
CA LYS A 49 -10.65 -10.08 -11.72
C LYS A 49 -9.50 -9.06 -11.74
N TYR A 50 -9.79 -7.77 -11.87
CA TYR A 50 -8.78 -6.71 -11.93
C TYR A 50 -8.74 -5.86 -10.66
N LEU A 51 -9.59 -6.10 -9.68
CA LEU A 51 -9.69 -5.27 -8.47
C LEU A 51 -8.33 -5.10 -7.78
N ALA A 52 -7.52 -6.16 -7.72
CA ALA A 52 -6.17 -6.11 -7.18
C ALA A 52 -5.30 -5.07 -7.90
N ASN A 53 -5.30 -5.04 -9.24
CA ASN A 53 -4.54 -4.08 -10.04
C ASN A 53 -4.97 -2.64 -9.75
N TYR A 54 -6.27 -2.39 -9.59
CA TYR A 54 -6.78 -1.07 -9.20
C TYR A 54 -6.31 -0.66 -7.80
N MET A 55 -6.30 -1.59 -6.84
CA MET A 55 -5.80 -1.32 -5.49
C MET A 55 -4.31 -1.00 -5.49
N TYR A 56 -3.50 -1.71 -6.29
CA TYR A 56 -2.08 -1.40 -6.48
C TYR A 56 -1.89 0.00 -7.07
N TRP A 57 -2.67 0.35 -8.09
CA TRP A 57 -2.60 1.67 -8.71
C TRP A 57 -2.99 2.79 -7.74
N PHE A 58 -4.08 2.61 -6.99
CA PHE A 58 -4.46 3.57 -5.97
C PHE A 58 -3.38 3.74 -4.90
N LYS A 59 -2.81 2.64 -4.40
CA LYS A 59 -1.72 2.67 -3.42
C LYS A 59 -0.51 3.43 -3.96
N TRP A 60 -0.15 3.20 -5.22
CA TRP A 60 0.95 3.93 -5.86
C TRP A 60 0.68 5.45 -5.89
N LEU A 61 -0.54 5.84 -6.28
CA LEU A 61 -0.94 7.26 -6.28
C LEU A 61 -0.90 7.89 -4.88
N GLU A 62 -1.30 7.15 -3.85
CA GLU A 62 -1.27 7.65 -2.46
C GLU A 62 0.16 7.79 -1.92
N ILE A 63 1.08 6.89 -2.26
CA ILE A 63 2.50 6.98 -1.85
C ILE A 63 3.14 8.26 -2.41
N PHE A 64 2.81 8.59 -3.66
CA PHE A 64 3.40 9.70 -4.38
C PHE A 64 2.53 10.96 -4.38
N ASN A 65 1.50 11.05 -3.53
CA ASN A 65 0.57 12.18 -3.56
C ASN A 65 1.21 13.53 -3.17
N THR A 66 2.32 13.51 -2.42
CA THR A 66 3.04 14.69 -1.95
C THR A 66 4.16 15.15 -2.90
N GLU A 67 4.55 14.32 -3.86
CA GLU A 67 5.62 14.64 -4.80
C GLU A 67 5.13 15.56 -5.93
N LYS A 68 6.05 16.29 -6.57
CA LYS A 68 5.74 17.04 -7.79
C LYS A 68 5.50 16.07 -8.95
N ASP A 69 4.58 16.38 -9.85
CA ASP A 69 4.20 15.47 -10.95
C ASP A 69 5.37 15.05 -11.86
N THR A 70 6.39 15.91 -12.00
CA THR A 70 7.64 15.61 -12.72
C THR A 70 8.49 14.53 -12.06
N ILE A 71 8.38 14.36 -10.74
CA ILE A 71 9.04 13.32 -9.97
C ILE A 71 8.22 12.04 -10.04
N LYS A 72 6.88 12.12 -9.92
CA LYS A 72 5.97 10.97 -10.02
C LYS A 72 6.13 10.23 -11.34
N SER A 73 6.20 10.95 -12.45
CA SER A 73 6.33 10.36 -13.79
C SER A 73 7.69 9.67 -13.99
N LYS A 74 8.79 10.22 -13.42
CA LYS A 74 10.09 9.55 -13.38
C LYS A 74 10.05 8.27 -12.51
N ASN A 75 9.47 8.37 -11.31
CA ASN A 75 9.34 7.25 -10.38
C ASN A 75 8.48 6.12 -10.94
N LEU A 76 7.39 6.44 -11.66
CA LEU A 76 6.55 5.45 -12.35
C LEU A 76 7.38 4.66 -13.35
N PHE A 77 8.13 5.36 -14.20
CA PHE A 77 8.91 4.74 -15.27
C PHE A 77 10.01 3.84 -14.71
N VAL A 78 10.68 4.26 -13.63
CA VAL A 78 11.66 3.42 -12.94
C VAL A 78 10.98 2.18 -12.38
N GLN A 79 9.88 2.33 -11.64
CA GLN A 79 9.22 1.22 -10.96
C GLN A 79 8.53 0.23 -11.92
N SER A 80 8.06 0.67 -13.09
CA SER A 80 7.46 -0.22 -14.08
C SER A 80 8.48 -1.09 -14.80
N HIS A 81 9.73 -0.62 -14.93
CA HIS A 81 10.80 -1.32 -15.65
C HIS A 81 11.82 -1.98 -14.73
N THR A 82 11.80 -1.66 -13.44
CA THR A 82 12.67 -2.32 -12.46
C THR A 82 12.14 -3.72 -12.20
N SER A 83 12.96 -4.75 -12.46
CA SER A 83 12.62 -6.11 -12.04
C SER A 83 12.40 -6.15 -10.54
N HIS A 84 11.16 -6.38 -10.11
CA HIS A 84 10.82 -6.52 -8.70
C HIS A 84 11.60 -7.69 -8.11
N THR A 85 12.61 -7.37 -7.30
CA THR A 85 13.42 -8.35 -6.59
C THR A 85 13.24 -8.08 -5.10
N ASP A 86 12.42 -8.90 -4.45
CA ASP A 86 12.30 -8.88 -3.00
C ASP A 86 13.62 -9.39 -2.41
N THR A 87 14.48 -8.46 -1.99
CA THR A 87 15.71 -8.80 -1.27
C THR A 87 15.52 -8.42 0.20
N LYS A 88 15.49 -9.42 1.09
CA LYS A 88 15.43 -9.20 2.53
C LYS A 88 16.84 -8.89 3.03
N LEU A 89 16.95 -8.13 4.11
CA LEU A 89 18.26 -7.79 4.70
C LEU A 89 19.13 -9.03 5.01
N LYS A 90 18.47 -10.13 5.39
CA LYS A 90 19.12 -11.44 5.60
C LYS A 90 19.75 -12.03 4.33
N ASP A 91 19.25 -11.69 3.15
CA ASP A 91 19.71 -12.20 1.87
C ASP A 91 21.01 -11.50 1.42
N PHE A 92 21.33 -10.34 2.00
CA PHE A 92 22.62 -9.65 1.80
C PHE A 92 23.74 -10.23 2.67
N ARG A 93 23.41 -10.93 3.77
CA ARG A 93 24.41 -11.42 4.73
C ARG A 93 25.27 -12.56 4.16
N VAL A 94 24.80 -13.23 3.11
CA VAL A 94 25.45 -14.41 2.51
C VAL A 94 25.77 -14.20 1.03
N ARG A 95 25.55 -12.98 0.50
CA ARG A 95 25.88 -12.69 -0.90
C ARG A 95 27.37 -12.40 -1.03
N GLU A 96 28.04 -13.14 -1.90
CA GLU A 96 29.36 -12.76 -2.38
C GLU A 96 29.24 -11.51 -3.28
N PRO A 97 30.23 -10.60 -3.24
CA PRO A 97 30.22 -9.42 -4.09
C PRO A 97 30.19 -9.84 -5.56
N ILE A 98 29.17 -9.39 -6.29
CA ILE A 98 28.90 -9.80 -7.67
C ILE A 98 29.84 -9.10 -8.66
N TYR A 99 30.70 -8.17 -8.21
CA TYR A 99 31.66 -7.50 -9.08
C TYR A 99 33.07 -7.46 -8.48
N VAL A 100 34.01 -7.98 -9.27
CA VAL A 100 35.43 -7.59 -9.33
C VAL A 100 35.58 -6.61 -10.48
#